data_AF-A0A7W6D1Y7-F1
#
_entry.id   AF-A0A7W6D1Y7-F1
#
_cell.length_a   1.000
_cell.length_b   1.000
_cell.length_c   1.000
_cell.angle_alpha   90.00
_cell.angle_beta   90.00
_cell.angle_gamma   90.00
#
_symmetry.space_group_name_H-M   'P 1'
#
loop_
_entity.id
_entity.type
_entity.pdbx_description
1 polymer ?
#
loop_
_entity_poly.entity_id
_entity_poly.type
_entity_poly.pdbx_seq_one_letter_code
_entity_poly.pdbx_strand_id
1 'polypeptide(L)'
;MPDFVIVTTTTDDRAVADAIAQAAVEGGEAACARIGSAESVYRWQGELCRTPEFVVELKTTSAAAERVRRTIARLHNYELPEILVLPVLGGSAGYLGWLRDQVAPVESGGSGDPGTESSIG
;
A
#
# COMPACT_ATOMS: atom_id res chain seq x y z
N MET A 1 -15.51 9.24 -0.13
CA MET A 1 -14.08 8.94 -0.40
C MET A 1 -13.97 8.44 -1.84
N PRO A 2 -12.87 8.71 -2.56
CA PRO A 2 -12.67 8.12 -3.88
C PRO A 2 -12.63 6.59 -3.79
N ASP A 3 -13.00 5.90 -4.86
CA ASP A 3 -12.95 4.43 -4.94
C ASP A 3 -11.53 3.89 -5.06
N PHE A 4 -10.61 4.72 -5.56
CA PHE A 4 -9.25 4.35 -5.91
C PHE A 4 -8.23 5.28 -5.27
N VAL A 5 -7.05 4.73 -4.99
CA VAL A 5 -5.94 5.45 -4.39
C VAL A 5 -4.60 5.02 -5.00
N ILE A 6 -3.61 5.87 -4.85
CA ILE A 6 -2.20 5.52 -5.00
C ILE A 6 -1.61 5.44 -3.59
N VAL A 7 -1.08 4.28 -3.21
CA VAL A 7 -0.24 4.15 -2.02
C VAL A 7 1.21 4.30 -2.46
N THR A 8 1.98 5.18 -1.81
CA THR A 8 3.36 5.46 -2.19
C THR A 8 4.31 5.36 -1.01
N THR A 9 5.54 4.92 -1.28
CA THR A 9 6.67 4.84 -0.34
C THR A 9 7.97 5.13 -1.07
N THR A 10 9.05 5.37 -0.33
CA THR A 10 10.42 5.41 -0.85
C THR A 10 11.35 4.49 -0.08
N THR A 11 12.34 3.92 -0.76
CA THR A 11 13.40 3.10 -0.15
C THR A 11 14.71 3.32 -0.91
N ASP A 12 15.86 3.27 -0.24
CA ASP A 12 17.19 3.34 -0.86
C ASP A 12 17.64 2.00 -1.48
N ASP A 13 16.87 0.93 -1.31
CA ASP A 13 17.21 -0.41 -1.80
C ASP A 13 16.29 -0.84 -2.95
N ARG A 14 16.90 -1.11 -4.11
CA ARG A 14 16.19 -1.60 -5.29
C ARG A 14 15.49 -2.93 -5.05
N ALA A 15 16.11 -3.85 -4.33
CA ALA A 15 15.55 -5.16 -4.05
C ALA A 15 14.32 -5.05 -3.14
N VAL A 16 14.34 -4.13 -2.17
CA VAL A 16 13.18 -3.82 -1.31
C VAL A 16 12.05 -3.21 -2.15
N ALA A 17 12.36 -2.27 -3.04
CA ALA A 17 11.37 -1.69 -3.95
C ALA A 17 10.70 -2.74 -4.85
N ASP A 18 11.49 -3.63 -5.46
CA ASP A 18 11.01 -4.72 -6.28
C ASP A 18 10.15 -5.71 -5.46
N ALA A 19 10.58 -6.07 -4.25
CA ALA A 19 9.85 -6.97 -3.36
C ALA A 19 8.49 -6.41 -2.93
N ILE A 20 8.41 -5.13 -2.58
CA ILE A 20 7.15 -4.45 -2.24
C ILE A 20 6.20 -4.46 -3.44
N ALA A 21 6.69 -4.05 -4.61
CA ALA A 21 5.90 -4.00 -5.84
C ALA A 21 5.36 -5.39 -6.21
N GLN A 22 6.22 -6.40 -6.19
CA GLN A 22 5.85 -7.78 -6.54
C GLN A 22 4.85 -8.36 -5.54
N ALA A 23 5.12 -8.28 -4.24
CA ALA A 23 4.26 -8.88 -3.22
C ALA A 23 2.84 -8.29 -3.23
N ALA A 24 2.72 -6.97 -3.40
CA ALA A 24 1.41 -6.31 -3.42
C ALA A 24 0.60 -6.66 -4.68
N VAL A 25 1.25 -6.81 -5.84
CA VAL A 25 0.56 -7.18 -7.09
C VAL A 25 0.21 -8.67 -7.09
N GLU A 26 1.15 -9.56 -6.77
CA GLU A 26 0.91 -11.01 -6.70
C GLU A 26 -0.13 -11.37 -5.61
N GLY A 27 -0.16 -10.63 -4.50
CA GLY A 27 -1.15 -10.80 -3.45
C GLY A 27 -2.54 -10.22 -3.77
N GLY A 28 -2.74 -9.62 -4.95
CA GLY A 28 -4.00 -8.97 -5.32
C GLY A 28 -4.35 -7.78 -4.41
N GLU A 29 -3.35 -7.13 -3.80
CA GLU A 29 -3.53 -5.94 -2.96
C GLU A 29 -3.47 -4.65 -3.78
N ALA A 30 -2.73 -4.66 -4.90
CA ALA A 30 -2.65 -3.58 -5.86
C ALA A 30 -2.78 -4.13 -7.28
N ALA A 31 -3.40 -3.38 -8.19
CA ALA A 31 -3.51 -3.78 -9.59
C ALA A 31 -2.19 -3.62 -10.35
N CYS A 32 -1.42 -2.59 -10.00
CA CYS A 32 -0.07 -2.40 -10.52
C CYS A 32 0.79 -1.57 -9.59
N ALA A 33 2.10 -1.67 -9.81
CA ALA A 33 3.12 -0.84 -9.16
C ALA A 33 3.96 -0.13 -10.23
N ARG A 34 4.44 1.08 -9.90
CA ARG A 34 5.47 1.80 -10.65
C ARG A 34 6.66 2.03 -9.74
N ILE A 35 7.86 1.76 -10.24
CA ILE A 35 9.12 2.06 -9.57
C ILE A 35 9.86 3.12 -10.38
N GLY A 36 10.26 4.21 -9.74
CA GLY A 36 11.06 5.27 -10.35
C GLY A 36 12.24 5.65 -9.46
N SER A 37 13.33 6.15 -10.05
CA SER A 37 14.46 6.69 -9.28
C SER A 37 14.17 8.12 -8.84
N ALA A 38 14.60 8.47 -7.62
CA ALA A 38 14.51 9.81 -7.05
C ALA A 38 15.76 10.14 -6.22
N GLU A 39 15.89 11.42 -5.86
CA GLU A 39 16.77 11.87 -4.79
C GLU A 39 15.90 12.52 -3.72
N SER A 40 15.92 11.95 -2.52
CA SER A 40 15.18 12.47 -1.37
C SER A 40 16.04 13.44 -0.59
N VAL A 41 15.46 14.58 -0.21
CA VAL A 41 16.13 15.64 0.55
C VAL A 41 15.34 15.91 1.83
N TYR A 42 15.97 15.71 2.98
CA TYR A 42 15.31 15.80 4.29
C TYR A 42 16.27 16.26 5.37
N ARG A 43 15.76 16.51 6.59
CA ARG A 43 16.61 16.78 7.75
C ARG A 43 16.65 15.59 8.69
N TRP A 44 17.86 15.19 9.09
CA TRP A 44 18.07 14.15 10.09
C TRP A 44 19.09 14.62 11.12
N GLN A 45 18.74 14.54 12.40
CA GLN A 45 19.59 15.02 13.52
C GLN A 45 20.12 16.45 13.33
N GLY A 46 19.32 17.33 12.72
CA GLY A 46 19.67 18.72 12.45
C GLY A 46 20.40 18.96 11.13
N GLU A 47 20.96 17.93 10.51
CA GLU A 47 21.72 18.01 9.25
C GLU A 47 20.83 17.87 8.01
N LEU A 48 21.21 18.51 6.92
CA LEU A 48 20.55 18.33 5.62
C LEU A 48 21.11 17.07 4.95
N CYS A 49 20.24 16.09 4.71
CA CYS A 49 20.58 14.83 4.08
C CYS A 49 20.06 14.78 2.63
N ARG A 50 20.78 14.06 1.78
CA ARG A 50 20.36 13.70 0.42
C ARG A 50 20.61 12.21 0.20
N THR A 51 19.59 11.49 -0.24
CA THR A 51 19.66 10.04 -0.42
C THR A 51 19.09 9.66 -1.77
N PRO A 52 19.83 8.95 -2.64
CA PRO A 52 19.27 8.32 -3.82
C PRO A 52 18.29 7.23 -3.39
N GLU A 53 17.06 7.28 -3.90
CA GLU A 53 15.99 6.36 -3.52
C GLU A 53 15.19 5.88 -4.74
N PHE A 54 14.37 4.88 -4.51
CA PHE A 54 13.35 4.38 -5.41
C PHE A 54 11.97 4.72 -4.85
N VAL A 55 11.17 5.43 -5.63
CA VAL A 55 9.76 5.68 -5.34
C VAL A 55 8.94 4.50 -5.83
N VAL A 56 8.15 3.90 -4.95
CA VAL A 56 7.23 2.81 -5.29
C VAL A 56 5.80 3.31 -5.14
N GLU A 57 5.06 3.31 -6.25
CA GLU A 57 3.66 3.73 -6.27
C GLU A 57 2.73 2.58 -6.68
N LEU A 58 1.85 2.18 -5.77
CA LEU A 58 0.91 1.09 -5.94
C LEU A 58 -0.50 1.63 -6.15
N LYS A 59 -1.14 1.21 -7.25
CA LYS A 59 -2.49 1.66 -7.64
C LYS A 59 -3.48 0.61 -7.18
N THR A 60 -4.42 1.00 -6.33
CA THR A 60 -5.36 0.07 -5.70
C THR A 60 -6.72 0.71 -5.43
N THR A 61 -7.66 -0.09 -4.94
CA THR A 61 -8.94 0.40 -4.40
C THR A 61 -8.75 0.95 -2.99
N SER A 62 -9.57 1.91 -2.60
CA SER A 62 -9.55 2.47 -1.24
C SER A 62 -9.79 1.41 -0.17
N ALA A 63 -10.55 0.36 -0.47
CA ALA A 63 -10.81 -0.76 0.44
C ALA A 63 -9.55 -1.61 0.71
N ALA A 64 -8.67 -1.76 -0.29
CA ALA A 64 -7.45 -2.56 -0.18
C ALA A 64 -6.22 -1.76 0.30
N ALA A 65 -6.34 -0.44 0.45
CA ALA A 65 -5.24 0.46 0.82
C ALA A 65 -4.51 0.02 2.11
N GLU A 66 -5.24 -0.47 3.12
CA GLU A 66 -4.65 -0.91 4.37
C GLU A 66 -3.90 -2.25 4.26
N ARG A 67 -4.23 -3.11 3.28
CA ARG A 67 -3.41 -4.30 2.98
C ARG A 67 -2.07 -3.88 2.38
N VAL A 68 -2.12 -2.97 1.40
CA VAL A 68 -0.91 -2.42 0.78
C VAL A 68 -0.01 -1.74 1.80
N ARG A 69 -0.56 -0.90 2.69
CA ARG A 69 0.19 -0.28 3.81
C ARG A 69 0.92 -1.32 4.67
N ARG A 70 0.24 -2.40 5.04
CA ARG A 70 0.83 -3.50 5.83
C ARG A 70 1.92 -4.24 5.06
N THR A 71 1.73 -4.49 3.77
CA THR A 71 2.76 -5.12 2.92
C THR A 71 4.00 -4.25 2.79
N ILE A 72 3.83 -2.94 2.58
CA ILE A 72 4.96 -1.99 2.56
C ILE A 72 5.69 -2.05 3.91
N ALA A 73 4.99 -1.82 5.03
CA ALA A 73 5.60 -1.76 6.35
C ALA A 73 6.34 -3.05 6.74
N ARG A 74 5.81 -4.22 6.35
CA ARG A 74 6.41 -5.52 6.65
C ARG A 74 7.71 -5.78 5.87
N LEU A 75 7.81 -5.26 4.65
CA LEU A 75 8.94 -5.52 3.75
C LEU A 75 9.99 -4.39 3.77
N HIS A 76 9.66 -3.24 4.35
CA HIS A 76 10.51 -2.07 4.32
C HIS A 76 11.79 -2.24 5.16
N ASN A 77 12.89 -1.66 4.70
CA ASN A 77 14.17 -1.63 5.42
C ASN A 77 14.29 -0.48 6.42
N TYR A 78 13.60 0.63 6.20
CA TYR A 78 13.51 1.72 7.18
C TYR A 78 12.61 1.38 8.38
N GLU A 79 13.04 1.82 9.56
CA GLU A 79 12.23 1.72 10.80
C GLU A 79 10.96 2.57 10.72
N LEU A 80 11.04 3.74 10.06
CA LEU A 80 9.92 4.65 9.85
C LEU A 80 9.77 4.94 8.34
N PRO A 81 9.12 4.04 7.58
CA PRO A 81 8.90 4.26 6.15
C PRO A 81 7.88 5.38 5.90
N GLU A 82 8.13 6.19 4.86
CA GLU A 82 7.08 7.06 4.31
C GLU A 82 6.00 6.17 3.67
N ILE A 83 4.75 6.23 4.16
CA ILE A 83 3.64 5.55 3.49
C ILE A 83 2.44 6.48 3.38
N LEU A 84 2.25 7.03 2.19
CA LEU A 84 1.18 7.99 1.90
C LEU A 84 0.09 7.34 1.05
N VAL A 85 -1.16 7.77 1.26
CA VAL A 85 -2.33 7.33 0.48
C VAL A 85 -2.93 8.55 -0.21
N LEU A 86 -2.82 8.60 -1.53
CA LEU A 86 -3.24 9.72 -2.36
C LEU A 86 -4.56 9.40 -3.08
N PRO A 87 -5.56 10.28 -3.03
CA PRO A 87 -6.85 10.05 -3.66
C PRO A 87 -6.74 10.09 -5.20
N VAL A 88 -7.29 9.09 -5.89
CA VAL A 88 -7.49 9.14 -7.35
C VAL A 88 -8.90 9.65 -7.62
N LEU A 89 -9.01 10.90 -8.10
CA LEU A 89 -10.30 11.56 -8.31
C LEU A 89 -11.00 11.13 -9.61
N GLY A 90 -10.25 10.57 -10.57
CA GLY A 90 -10.77 10.14 -11.86
C GLY A 90 -9.69 9.50 -12.72
N GLY A 91 -10.11 8.91 -13.84
CA GLY A 91 -9.26 8.18 -14.78
C GLY A 91 -10.08 7.66 -15.94
N SER A 92 -9.43 7.00 -16.90
CA SER A 92 -10.18 6.37 -18.01
C SER A 92 -11.01 5.20 -17.47
N ALA A 93 -12.27 5.11 -17.91
CA ALA A 93 -13.22 4.11 -17.40
C ALA A 93 -12.70 2.67 -17.54
N GLY A 94 -12.05 2.35 -18.69
CA GLY A 94 -11.47 1.03 -18.92
C GLY A 94 -10.32 0.71 -17.96
N TYR A 95 -9.45 1.68 -17.66
CA TYR A 95 -8.35 1.46 -16.72
C TYR A 95 -8.84 1.27 -15.28
N LEU A 96 -9.80 2.08 -14.85
CA LEU A 96 -10.38 1.96 -13.50
C LEU A 96 -11.19 0.68 -13.33
N GLY A 97 -11.87 0.21 -14.39
CA GLY A 97 -12.50 -1.10 -14.42
C GLY A 97 -11.48 -2.22 -14.22
N TRP A 98 -10.44 -2.25 -15.06
CA TRP A 98 -9.35 -3.22 -14.94
C TRP A 98 -8.67 -3.17 -13.56
N LEU A 99 -8.40 -1.98 -13.02
CA LEU A 99 -7.78 -1.82 -11.70
C LEU A 99 -8.63 -2.49 -10.62
N ARG A 100 -9.95 -2.27 -10.63
CA ARG A 100 -10.87 -2.91 -9.68
C ARG A 100 -10.83 -4.43 -9.81
N ASP A 101 -10.83 -4.95 -11.03
CA ASP A 101 -10.88 -6.40 -11.30
C ASP A 101 -9.59 -7.13 -10.91
N GLN A 102 -8.44 -6.45 -10.89
CA GLN A 102 -7.16 -7.04 -10.45
C GLN A 102 -6.98 -7.06 -8.93
N VAL A 103 -7.80 -6.32 -8.17
CA VAL A 103 -7.66 -6.22 -6.71
C VAL A 103 -8.62 -7.18 -6.03
N ALA A 104 -8.08 -8.11 -5.24
CA ALA A 104 -8.87 -9.08 -4.50
C ALA A 104 -9.83 -8.37 -3.52
N PRO A 105 -11.09 -8.84 -3.40
CA PRO A 105 -12.02 -8.33 -2.40
C PRO A 105 -11.42 -8.35 -1.00
N VAL A 106 -11.83 -7.41 -0.16
CA VAL A 106 -11.54 -7.51 1.27
C VAL A 106 -12.53 -8.53 1.85
N GLU A 107 -12.04 -9.70 2.26
CA GLU A 107 -12.84 -10.63 3.04
C GLU A 107 -13.33 -9.90 4.30
N SER A 108 -14.65 -9.77 4.42
CA SER A 108 -15.25 -9.23 5.63
C SER A 108 -15.07 -10.29 6.70
N GLY A 109 -14.07 -10.11 7.58
CA GLY A 109 -13.88 -10.99 8.72
C GLY A 109 -15.20 -11.12 9.47
N GLY A 110 -15.79 -12.32 9.44
CA GLY A 110 -16.99 -12.62 10.20
C GLY A 110 -16.75 -12.25 11.65
N SER A 111 -17.65 -11.44 12.20
CA SER A 111 -17.75 -11.20 13.63
C SER A 111 -18.07 -12.53 14.32
N GLY A 112 -17.03 -13.32 14.61
CA GLY A 112 -17.11 -14.34 15.63
C GLY A 112 -17.17 -13.63 16.97
N ASP A 113 -18.38 -13.36 17.44
CA ASP A 113 -18.64 -12.99 18.82
C ASP A 113 -18.64 -14.28 19.67
N PRO A 114 -17.65 -14.51 20.55
CA PRO A 114 -17.76 -15.54 21.57
C PRO A 114 -18.32 -14.87 22.82
N GLY A 115 -19.64 -14.71 22.86
CA GLY A 115 -20.26 -13.77 23.81
C GLY A 115 -21.63 -14.17 24.33
N THR A 116 -21.68 -15.27 25.09
CA THR A 116 -22.51 -15.43 26.30
C THR A 116 -24.04 -15.36 26.18
N GLU A 117 -24.71 -16.50 26.39
CA GLU A 117 -25.99 -16.69 27.11
C GLU A 117 -26.31 -18.21 27.00
N SER A 118 -26.89 -18.92 27.96
CA SER A 118 -27.36 -18.64 29.30
C SER A 118 -27.63 -20.01 29.94
N SER A 119 -27.49 -20.09 31.25
CA SER A 119 -27.97 -21.19 32.08
C SER A 119 -29.38 -21.66 31.68
N ILE A 120 -29.56 -22.97 31.50
CA ILE A 120 -30.86 -23.61 31.69
C ILE A 120 -30.64 -24.97 32.34
N GLY A 121 -31.19 -25.12 33.56
CA GLY A 121 -31.70 -26.39 34.10
C GLY A 121 -30.71 -27.28 34.82
#